data_AF-A0AAN8IHM4-F1
#
_entry.id   AF-A0AAN8IHM4-F1
#
_cell.length_a   1.000
_cell.length_b   1.000
_cell.length_c   1.000
_cell.angle_alpha   90.00
_cell.angle_beta   90.00
_cell.angle_gamma   90.00
#
_symmetry.space_group_name_H-M   'P 1'
#
loop_
_entity.id
_entity.type
_entity.pdbx_description
1 polymer ?
#
loop_
_entity_poly.entity_id
_entity_poly.type
_entity_poly.pdbx_seq_one_letter_code
_entity_poly.pdbx_strand_id
1 'polypeptide(L)' 'SEFSKVVFEMLPEFDYAVVDCVHEMIFNRTFLNQIDCPLDRNYYRDMVNVKYHRNRKDPDPNYKLECDSSHIEWREYSYP' A
#
# COMPACT_ATOMS: atom_id res chain seq x y z
N SER A 1 -1.89 -5.25 33.53
CA SER A 1 -2.22 -4.80 32.16
C SER A 1 -0.96 -4.75 31.32
N GLU A 2 -0.58 -5.89 30.76
CA GLU A 2 0.67 -6.08 30.00
C GLU A 2 0.68 -5.29 28.69
N PHE A 3 -0.50 -5.08 28.09
CA PHE A 3 -0.71 -4.29 26.87
C PHE A 3 -0.26 -2.82 26.99
N SER A 4 -0.44 -2.20 28.17
CA SER A 4 -0.13 -0.78 28.35
C SER A 4 1.37 -0.48 28.44
N LYS A 5 2.19 -1.48 28.75
CA LYS A 5 3.66 -1.33 28.81
C LYS A 5 4.30 -1.45 27.43
N VAL A 6 3.79 -2.34 26.57
CA VAL A 6 4.31 -2.54 25.20
C VAL A 6 4.11 -1.29 24.34
N VAL A 7 2.98 -0.60 24.49
CA VAL A 7 2.70 0.64 23.73
C VAL A 7 3.62 1.79 24.17
N PHE A 8 3.93 1.90 25.46
CA PHE A 8 4.76 3.00 25.98
C PHE A 8 6.26 2.81 25.68
N GLU A 9 6.74 1.56 25.62
CA GLU A 9 8.14 1.28 25.25
C GLU A 9 8.42 1.39 23.74
N MET A 10 7.40 1.24 22.88
CA MET A 10 7.64 1.24 21.43
C MET A 10 7.70 2.63 20.81
N LEU A 11 7.11 3.68 21.40
CA LEU A 11 6.84 4.91 20.65
C LEU A 11 6.74 6.19 21.50
N PRO A 12 7.87 6.72 22.02
CA PRO A 12 7.91 8.07 22.58
C PRO A 12 7.89 9.19 21.52
N GLU A 13 8.21 8.89 20.26
CA GLU A 13 8.27 9.84 19.13
C GLU A 13 7.15 9.65 18.09
N PHE A 14 6.19 8.76 18.34
CA PHE A 14 5.14 8.53 17.34
C PHE A 14 4.18 9.70 17.29
N ASP A 15 4.10 10.30 16.11
CA ASP A 15 3.25 11.45 15.89
C ASP A 15 1.78 10.99 15.89
N TYR A 16 1.13 11.18 17.04
CA TYR A 16 -0.29 10.90 17.20
C TYR A 16 -1.15 11.73 16.23
N ALA A 17 -0.65 12.86 15.70
CA ALA A 17 -1.34 13.59 14.65
C ALA A 17 -1.46 12.76 13.36
N VAL A 18 -0.46 11.91 13.05
CA VAL A 18 -0.55 10.99 11.91
C VAL A 18 -1.62 9.94 12.14
N VAL A 19 -1.75 9.43 13.38
CA VAL A 19 -2.81 8.46 13.73
C VAL A 19 -4.19 9.08 13.56
N ASP A 20 -4.38 10.29 14.06
CA ASP A 20 -5.65 11.01 13.97
C ASP A 20 -6.01 11.34 12.51
N CYS A 21 -5.06 11.83 11.71
CA CYS A 21 -5.29 12.07 10.28
C CYS A 21 -5.62 10.78 9.52
N VAL A 22 -4.94 9.67 9.81
CA VAL A 22 -5.23 8.38 9.17
C VAL A 22 -6.60 7.85 9.61
N HIS A 23 -6.98 8.03 10.88
CA HIS A 23 -8.31 7.67 11.37
C HIS A 23 -9.41 8.46 10.65
N GLU A 24 -9.26 9.79 10.53
CA GLU A 24 -10.23 10.65 9.84
C GLU A 24 -10.33 10.30 8.35
N MET A 25 -9.18 10.08 7.68
CA MET A 25 -9.13 9.68 6.28
C MET A 25 -9.86 8.36 6.03
N ILE A 26 -9.65 7.35 6.91
CA ILE A 26 -10.32 6.05 6.81
C ILE A 26 -11.82 6.20 7.06
N PHE A 27 -12.23 6.95 8.09
CA PHE A 27 -13.64 7.16 8.43
C PHE A 27 -14.39 7.87 7.29
N ASN A 28 -13.82 8.92 6.72
CA ASN A 28 -14.40 9.64 5.58
C ASN A 28 -14.55 8.73 4.35
N ARG A 29 -13.61 7.81 4.14
CA ARG A 29 -13.66 6.83 3.04
C ARG A 29 -14.73 5.76 3.22
N THR A 30 -15.02 5.34 4.45
CA THR A 30 -15.92 4.20 4.70
C THR A 30 -17.36 4.60 5.00
N PHE A 31 -17.61 5.75 5.62
CA PHE A 31 -18.95 6.10 6.13
C PHE A 31 -19.71 7.14 5.30
N LEU A 32 -19.08 7.80 4.34
CA LEU A 32 -19.71 8.89 3.56
C LEU A 32 -20.25 8.44 2.19
N ASN A 33 -20.58 7.16 2.00
CA ASN A 33 -21.01 6.62 0.69
C ASN A 33 -20.05 7.00 -0.46
N GLN A 34 -18.75 7.09 -0.17
CA GLN A 34 -17.75 7.31 -1.22
C GLN A 34 -17.80 6.11 -2.18
N ILE A 35 -17.67 6.39 -3.48
CA ILE A 35 -17.66 5.38 -4.53
C ILE A 35 -16.53 4.40 -4.18
N ASP A 36 -16.89 3.13 -3.98
CA ASP A 36 -15.89 2.07 -3.83
C ASP A 36 -15.09 2.02 -5.12
N CYS A 37 -13.87 2.56 -5.09
CA CYS A 37 -12.93 2.46 -6.19
C CYS A 37 -12.16 1.14 -6.00
N PRO A 38 -12.56 0.04 -6.65
CA PRO A 38 -11.89 -1.23 -6.47
C PRO A 38 -10.42 -1.09 -6.84
N LEU A 39 -9.56 -1.61 -5.98
CA LEU A 39 -8.12 -1.64 -6.21
C LEU A 39 -7.84 -2.36 -7.55
N ASP A 40 -7.17 -1.69 -8.50
CA ASP A 40 -6.76 -2.35 -9.74
C ASP A 40 -5.63 -3.34 -9.46
N ARG A 41 -6.03 -4.57 -9.17
CA ARG A 41 -5.11 -5.67 -8.89
C ARG A 41 -4.15 -5.95 -10.04
N ASN A 42 -4.51 -5.64 -11.29
CA ASN A 42 -3.62 -5.87 -12.44
C ASN A 42 -2.49 -4.85 -12.42
N TYR A 43 -2.79 -3.57 -12.28
CA TYR A 43 -1.77 -2.52 -12.14
C TYR A 43 -0.76 -2.86 -11.03
N TYR A 44 -1.24 -3.18 -9.83
CA TYR A 44 -0.35 -3.48 -8.70
C TYR A 44 0.40 -4.80 -8.88
N ARG A 45 -0.20 -5.81 -9.50
CA ARG A 45 0.47 -7.09 -9.78
C ARG A 45 1.62 -6.92 -10.76
N ASP A 46 1.48 -6.00 -11.71
CA ASP A 46 2.40 -5.86 -12.82
C ASP A 46 3.60 -4.97 -12.50
N MET A 47 3.64 -4.34 -11.32
CA MET A 47 4.77 -3.55 -10.87
C MET A 47 6.06 -4.36 -10.81
N VAL A 48 7.16 -3.73 -11.24
CA VAL A 48 8.50 -4.34 -11.31
C VAL A 48 8.95 -4.90 -9.95
N ASN A 49 8.71 -4.18 -8.85
CA ASN A 49 9.03 -4.64 -7.50
C ASN A 49 8.22 -5.89 -7.12
N VAL A 50 6.94 -5.97 -7.47
CA VAL A 50 6.08 -7.12 -7.19
C VAL A 50 6.54 -8.34 -8.00
N LYS A 51 6.84 -8.16 -9.28
CA LYS A 51 7.41 -9.21 -10.15
C LYS A 51 8.74 -9.73 -9.62
N TYR A 52 9.65 -8.83 -9.23
CA TYR A 52 10.94 -9.19 -8.63
C TYR A 52 10.77 -9.99 -7.33
N HIS A 53 9.94 -9.51 -6.41
CA HIS A 53 9.71 -10.19 -5.13
C HIS A 53 9.01 -11.54 -5.29
N ARG A 54 8.11 -11.68 -6.28
CA ARG A 54 7.48 -12.94 -6.63
C ARG A 54 8.52 -13.94 -7.11
N ASN A 55 9.34 -13.55 -8.09
CA ASN A 55 10.41 -14.42 -8.61
C ASN A 55 11.46 -14.78 -7.55
N ARG A 56 11.73 -13.87 -6.60
CA ARG A 56 12.62 -14.19 -5.46
C ARG A 56 12.07 -15.32 -4.58
N LYS A 57 10.74 -15.42 -4.45
CA LYS A 57 10.08 -16.46 -3.64
C LYS A 57 9.88 -17.77 -4.41
N ASP A 58 9.64 -17.66 -5.72
CA ASP A 58 9.43 -18.79 -6.63
C ASP A 58 10.22 -18.54 -7.93
N PRO A 59 11.48 -19.02 -8.01
CA PRO A 59 12.40 -18.64 -9.08
C PRO A 59 12.07 -19.30 -10.42
N ASP A 60 11.74 -18.49 -11.41
CA ASP A 60 11.74 -18.89 -12.82
C ASP A 60 13.14 -18.64 -13.43
N PRO A 61 13.82 -19.67 -13.97
CA PRO A 61 15.12 -19.53 -14.61
C PRO A 61 15.13 -18.62 -15.85
N ASN A 62 13.97 -18.35 -16.45
CA ASN A 62 13.85 -17.43 -17.59
C ASN A 62 13.44 -16.01 -17.18
N TYR A 63 13.31 -15.74 -15.88
CA TYR A 63 12.94 -14.42 -15.40
C TYR A 63 14.03 -13.39 -15.71
N LYS A 64 13.66 -12.36 -16.46
CA LYS A 64 14.49 -11.17 -16.69
C LYS A 64 13.85 -9.98 -16.00
N LEU A 65 14.63 -9.28 -15.18
CA LEU A 65 14.18 -8.04 -14.58
C LEU A 65 14.23 -6.93 -15.64
N GLU A 66 13.06 -6.51 -16.11
CA GLU A 66 12.91 -5.33 -16.95
C GLU A 66 12.54 -4.15 -16.06
N CYS A 67 13.42 -3.14 -16.01
CA CYS A 67 13.25 -1.93 -15.20
C CYS A 67 12.55 -0.80 -15.98
N ASP A 68 11.98 -1.11 -17.15
CA ASP A 68 11.19 -0.16 -17.91
C ASP A 68 9.80 -0.05 -17.26
N SER A 69 9.48 1.14 -16.76
CA SER A 69 8.18 1.42 -16.19
C SER A 69 7.24 1.84 -17.31
N SER A 70 6.65 0.86 -18.02
CA SER A 70 5.52 1.11 -18.92
C SER A 70 4.21 1.42 -18.17
N HIS A 71 4.28 1.63 -16.85
CA HIS A 71 3.14 2.01 -16.04
C HIS A 71 2.80 3.47 -16.30
N ILE A 72 1.55 3.70 -16.69
CA ILE A 72 0.90 5.00 -16.68
C ILE A 72 1.16 5.62 -15.30
N GLU A 73 1.62 6.88 -15.24
CA GLU A 73 1.82 7.53 -13.95
C GLU A 73 0.49 7.47 -13.18
N TRP A 74 0.54 7.27 -11.86
CA TRP A 74 -0.67 7.30 -11.02
C TRP A 74 -1.55 8.55 -11.24
N ARG A 75 -0.92 9.64 -11.71
CA ARG A 75 -1.55 10.91 -12.08
C ARG A 75 -2.37 10.86 -13.37
N GLU A 76 -2.05 9.93 -14.27
CA GLU A 76 -2.70 9.73 -15.57
C GLU A 76 -3.72 8.59 -15.54
N TYR A 77 -3.81 7.85 -14.43
CA TYR A 77 -4.80 6.79 -14.26
C TYR A 77 -6.21 7.39 -14.12
N SER A 78 -7.05 7.21 -15.14
CA SER A 78 -8.46 7.60 -15.07
C SER A 78 -9.20 6.64 -14.14
N TYR A 79 -9.61 7.14 -12.98
CA TYR A 79 -10.58 6.45 -12.16
C TYR A 79 -11.94 6.39 -12.90
N PRO A 80 -12.68 5.27 -12.84
CA PRO A 80 -14.08 5.24 -13.26
C PRO A 80 -14.96 6.13 -12.37
#